data_AF-A0A9E5Z9D1-F1
#
_entry.id   AF-A0A9E5Z9D1-F1
#
_cell.length_a   1.000
_cell.length_b   1.000
_cell.length_c   1.000
_cell.angle_alpha   90.00
_cell.angle_beta   90.00
_cell.angle_gamma   90.00
#
_symmetry.space_group_name_H-M   'P 1'
#
loop_
_entity.id
_entity.type
_entity.pdbx_description
1 polymer ?
#
loop_
_entity_poly.entity_id
_entity_poly.type
_entity_poly.pdbx_seq_one_letter_code
_entity_poly.pdbx_strand_id
1 'polypeptide(L)' 'MKKFSFTSESVTEGHPDKMADQISDAVLDAILAEDPAGRVACETLLTTGLCVV' A
#
# COMPACT_ATOMS: atom_id res chain seq x y z
N MET A 1 17.20 3.12 35.94
CA MET A 1 16.53 3.21 34.63
C MET A 1 15.02 3.10 34.84
N LYS A 2 14.21 4.02 34.28
CA LYS A 2 12.75 3.87 34.26
C LYS A 2 12.39 2.76 33.25
N LYS A 3 11.55 1.81 33.65
CA LYS A 3 10.88 0.91 32.70
C LYS A 3 9.81 1.72 31.97
N PHE A 4 9.80 1.66 30.64
CA PHE A 4 8.69 2.15 29.82
C PHE A 4 8.12 0.95 29.04
N SER A 5 6.81 0.96 28.82
CA SER A 5 6.14 -0.04 28.00
C SER A 5 5.94 0.53 26.60
N PHE A 6 6.23 -0.29 25.58
CA PHE A 6 6.03 0.02 24.17
C PHE A 6 5.28 -1.12 23.51
N THR A 7 4.32 -0.79 22.65
CA THR A 7 3.53 -1.76 21.89
C THR A 7 3.52 -1.35 20.43
N SER A 8 3.55 -2.34 19.55
CA SER A 8 3.43 -2.19 18.10
C SER A 8 2.43 -3.22 17.59
N GLU A 9 1.83 -2.93 16.44
CA GLU A 9 0.96 -3.85 15.72
C GLU A 9 1.43 -4.00 14.27
N SER A 10 0.86 -4.99 13.59
CA SER A 10 1.04 -5.23 12.16
C SER A 10 -0.22 -5.91 11.65
N VAL A 11 -0.50 -5.76 10.36
CA VAL A 11 -1.62 -6.42 9.68
C VAL A 11 -1.07 -7.26 8.53
N THR A 12 -1.80 -8.31 8.14
CA THR A 12 -1.38 -9.18 7.05
C THR A 12 -1.60 -8.50 5.70
N GLU A 13 -1.03 -9.10 4.65
CA GLU A 13 -1.22 -8.66 3.26
C GLU A 13 -2.68 -8.63 2.80
N GLY A 14 -3.57 -9.37 3.47
CA GLY A 14 -5.01 -9.41 3.19
C GLY A 14 -5.84 -8.33 3.91
N HIS A 15 -5.21 -7.46 4.71
CA HIS A 15 -5.90 -6.29 5.25
C HIS A 15 -6.27 -5.34 4.10
N PRO A 16 -7.50 -4.81 4.00
CA PRO A 16 -7.91 -3.96 2.87
C PRO A 16 -6.95 -2.81 2.58
N ASP A 17 -6.44 -2.13 3.61
CA ASP A 17 -5.44 -1.07 3.42
C ASP A 17 -4.13 -1.60 2.82
N LYS A 18 -3.64 -2.77 3.27
CA LYS A 18 -2.43 -3.38 2.69
C LYS A 18 -2.65 -3.93 1.29
N MET A 19 -3.86 -4.35 0.96
CA MET A 19 -4.23 -4.73 -0.40
C MET A 19 -4.28 -3.50 -1.31
N ALA A 20 -4.80 -2.37 -0.83
CA ALA A 20 -4.77 -1.11 -1.57
C ALA A 20 -3.34 -0.62 -1.82
N ASP A 21 -2.47 -0.66 -0.80
CA ASP A 21 -1.03 -0.37 -0.93
C ASP A 21 -0.40 -1.22 -2.04
N GLN A 22 -0.62 -2.54 -2.02
CA GLN A 22 -0.06 -3.47 -3.00
C GLN A 22 -0.55 -3.20 -4.43
N ILE A 23 -1.81 -2.83 -4.62
CA ILE A 23 -2.36 -2.49 -5.93
C ILE A 23 -1.73 -1.18 -6.45
N SER A 24 -1.65 -0.16 -5.59
CA SER A 24 -1.01 1.12 -5.92
C SER A 24 0.46 0.93 -6.30
N ASP A 25 1.21 0.14 -5.51
CA ASP A 25 2.61 -0.16 -5.77
C ASP A 25 2.80 -0.98 -7.06
N ALA A 26 1.90 -1.92 -7.37
CA ALA A 26 1.97 -2.68 -8.62
C ALA A 26 1.81 -1.78 -9.86
N VAL A 27 0.99 -0.73 -9.78
CA VAL A 27 0.88 0.27 -10.86
C VAL A 27 2.18 1.10 -10.96
N LEU A 28 2.74 1.52 -9.83
CA LEU A 28 4.04 2.21 -9.79
C LEU A 28 5.14 1.35 -10.42
N ASP A 29 5.26 0.09 -10.01
CA ASP A 29 6.27 -0.85 -10.49
C ASP A 29 6.16 -1.06 -12.00
N ALA A 30 4.94 -1.24 -12.51
CA ALA A 30 4.71 -1.38 -13.95
C ALA A 30 5.16 -0.14 -14.73
N ILE A 31 4.87 1.06 -14.22
CA ILE A 31 5.30 2.32 -14.85
C ILE A 31 6.81 2.47 -14.79
N LEU A 32 7.44 2.23 -13.63
CA LEU A 32 8.89 2.37 -13.48
C LEU A 32 9.67 1.34 -14.29
N ALA A 33 9.08 0.18 -14.58
CA ALA A 33 9.68 -0.83 -15.45
C ALA A 33 9.83 -0.36 -16.91
N GLU A 34 8.89 0.47 -17.40
CA GLU A 34 8.90 1.00 -18.77
C GLU A 34 9.50 2.40 -18.87
N ASP A 35 9.21 3.26 -17.87
CA ASP A 35 9.69 4.64 -17.75
C ASP A 35 10.21 4.89 -16.32
N PRO A 36 11.53 4.75 -16.09
CA PRO A 36 12.13 5.01 -14.78
C PRO A 36 12.00 6.46 -14.29
N ALA A 37 11.64 7.41 -15.17
CA ALA A 37 11.37 8.80 -14.81
C ALA A 37 9.86 9.11 -14.71
N GLY A 38 9.02 8.08 -14.85
CA GLY A 38 7.57 8.17 -14.77
C GLY A 38 7.10 8.75 -13.45
N ARG A 39 6.11 9.65 -13.51
CA ARG A 39 5.53 10.29 -12.32
C ARG A 39 4.21 9.64 -11.99
N VAL A 40 4.14 9.01 -10.81
CA VAL A 40 2.98 8.23 -10.36
C VAL A 40 2.53 8.72 -8.99
N ALA A 41 1.22 8.93 -8.85
CA ALA A 41 0.53 9.24 -7.59
C ALA A 41 -0.77 8.41 -7.57
N CYS A 42 -0.60 7.09 -7.52
CA CYS A 42 -1.68 6.10 -7.65
C CYS A 42 -2.30 5.83 -6.28
N GLU A 43 -3.61 6.06 -6.13
CA GLU A 43 -4.34 5.85 -4.89
C GLU A 43 -5.41 4.79 -5.10
N THR A 44 -5.46 3.78 -4.25
CA THR A 44 -6.44 2.69 -4.38
C THR A 44 -7.47 2.73 -3.27
N LEU A 45 -8.76 2.70 -3.62
CA LEU A 45 -9.86 2.49 -2.68
C LEU A 45 -10.47 1.11 -2.88
N LEU A 46 -10.53 0.34 -1.80
CA LEU A 46 -11.22 -0.96 -1.76
C LEU A 46 -12.48 -0.89 -0.91
N THR A 47 -13.58 -1.43 -1.44
CA THR A 47 -14.81 -1.67 -0.69
C THR A 47 -15.51 -2.91 -1.24
N THR A 48 -16.66 -3.28 -0.68
CA THR A 48 -17.37 -4.52 -1.03
C THR A 48 -17.66 -4.58 -2.54
N GLY A 49 -16.97 -5.49 -3.22
CA GLY A 49 -17.14 -5.73 -4.66
C GLY A 49 -16.61 -4.63 -5.57
N LEU A 50 -15.80 -3.70 -5.06
CA LEU A 50 -15.29 -2.56 -5.81
C LEU A 50 -13.82 -2.28 -5.50
N CYS A 51 -13.04 -2.04 -6.56
CA CYS A 51 -11.70 -1.50 -6.53
C CYS A 51 -11.67 -0.26 -7.44
N VAL A 52 -11.30 0.90 -6.88
CA VAL A 52 -11.11 2.16 -7.62
C VAL A 52 -9.63 2.52 -7.59
N VAL A 53 -9.08 2.88 -8.75
CA VAL A 53 -7.70 3.31 -8.98
C VAL A 53 -7.72 4.67 -9.66
#